data_AF-A0A843GXB9-F1
#
_entry.id   AF-A0A843GXB9-F1
#
_cell.length_a   1.000
_cell.length_b   1.000
_cell.length_c   1.000
_cell.angle_alpha   90.00
_cell.angle_beta   90.00
_cell.angle_gamma   90.00
#
_symmetry.space_group_name_H-M   'P 1'
#
loop_
_entity.id
_entity.type
_entity.pdbx_description
1 polymer ?
#
loop_
_entity_poly.entity_id
_entity_poly.type
_entity_poly.pdbx_seq_one_letter_code
_entity_poly.pdbx_strand_id
1 'polypeptide(L)'
;MFKNKQSFCENFLLDKPSTGKKRSKRKPSKKSKHKHDYIDVICVYKTDVFGQPHKYAVLRKKCSICGKLDGWIHPTIKDPISCGSRMMTYEEIMKTYKGLEIIEYD
;
A
#
# COMPACT_ATOMS: atom_id res chain seq x y z
N MET A 1 -6.67 35.61 60.10
CA MET A 1 -6.75 35.65 58.62
C MET A 1 -5.48 34.97 58.12
N PHE A 2 -5.42 33.88 57.37
CA PHE A 2 -6.32 33.20 56.46
C PHE A 2 -6.39 31.69 56.77
N LYS A 3 -7.53 31.11 56.40
CA LYS A 3 -7.85 29.70 56.47
C LYS A 3 -7.06 28.94 55.40
N ASN A 4 -6.48 27.82 55.80
CA ASN A 4 -6.78 26.49 55.26
C ASN A 4 -7.12 26.40 53.76
N LYS A 5 -6.30 25.68 52.98
CA LYS A 5 -6.72 24.47 52.23
C LYS A 5 -5.60 24.04 51.29
N GLN A 6 -5.01 22.89 51.60
CA GLN A 6 -4.44 21.99 50.59
C GLN A 6 -5.51 21.78 49.52
N SER A 7 -5.28 22.33 48.33
CA SER A 7 -6.19 22.16 47.20
C SER A 7 -5.87 20.84 46.51
N PHE A 8 -6.66 19.82 46.88
CA PHE A 8 -7.50 19.10 45.93
C PHE A 8 -6.78 18.48 44.71
N CYS A 9 -6.07 17.39 44.95
CA CYS A 9 -5.74 16.41 43.92
C CYS A 9 -6.48 15.10 44.20
N GLU A 10 -7.78 15.18 44.52
CA GLU A 10 -8.70 14.06 44.35
C GLU A 10 -9.46 14.30 43.05
N ASN A 11 -9.20 13.46 42.06
CA ASN A 11 -10.26 12.71 41.39
C ASN A 11 -9.64 11.68 40.45
N PHE A 12 -9.60 10.45 40.96
CA PHE A 12 -9.92 9.23 40.24
C PHE A 12 -9.27 9.03 38.86
N LEU A 13 -8.13 8.33 38.89
CA LEU A 13 -7.85 7.26 37.94
C LEU A 13 -9.03 6.26 37.94
N LEU A 14 -10.08 6.58 37.18
CA LEU A 14 -10.90 5.53 36.57
C LEU A 14 -10.12 5.06 35.34
N ASP A 15 -9.17 4.17 35.58
CA ASP A 15 -8.75 3.20 34.58
C ASP A 15 -10.02 2.47 34.12
N LYS A 16 -10.68 2.99 33.08
CA LYS A 16 -11.66 2.20 32.34
C LYS A 16 -10.91 0.92 31.99
N PRO A 17 -11.37 -0.28 32.40
CA PRO A 17 -10.76 -1.49 31.91
C PRO A 17 -10.83 -1.37 30.40
N SER A 18 -9.66 -1.33 29.74
CA SER A 18 -9.62 -1.37 28.28
C SER A 18 -10.44 -2.59 27.93
N THR A 19 -11.63 -2.39 27.34
CA THR A 19 -12.46 -3.50 26.90
C THR A 19 -11.63 -4.12 25.81
N GLY A 20 -10.82 -5.11 26.18
CA GLY A 20 -9.85 -5.75 25.33
C GLY A 20 -10.64 -6.37 24.20
N LYS A 21 -10.78 -5.63 23.10
CA LYS A 21 -11.43 -6.13 21.89
C LYS A 21 -10.62 -7.35 21.50
N LYS A 22 -11.16 -8.54 21.80
CA LYS A 22 -10.56 -9.82 21.43
C LYS A 22 -10.23 -9.71 19.94
N ARG A 23 -8.94 -9.75 19.59
CA ARG A 23 -8.51 -9.75 18.20
C ARG A 23 -9.25 -10.89 17.51
N SER A 24 -10.06 -10.55 16.51
CA SER A 24 -10.75 -11.53 15.68
C SER A 24 -9.71 -12.54 15.19
N LYS A 25 -9.90 -13.83 15.50
CA LYS A 25 -9.07 -14.90 14.97
C LYS A 25 -9.32 -14.95 13.46
N ARG A 26 -8.48 -14.26 12.68
CA ARG A 26 -8.52 -14.30 11.23
C ARG A 26 -8.29 -15.75 10.79
N LYS A 27 -9.16 -16.26 9.92
CA LYS A 27 -8.93 -17.56 9.27
C LYS A 27 -7.60 -17.48 8.50
N PRO A 28 -6.74 -18.50 8.58
CA PRO A 28 -5.49 -18.48 7.83
C PRO A 28 -5.78 -18.42 6.33
N SER A 29 -4.99 -17.65 5.59
CA SER A 29 -5.12 -17.55 4.14
C SER A 29 -4.91 -18.93 3.51
N LYS A 30 -5.84 -19.36 2.64
CA LYS A 30 -5.65 -20.58 1.85
C LYS A 30 -4.41 -20.40 0.95
N LYS A 31 -3.42 -21.26 1.13
CA LYS A 31 -2.25 -21.31 0.24
C LYS A 31 -2.65 -21.96 -1.08
N SER A 32 -2.00 -21.56 -2.17
CA SER A 32 -2.12 -22.22 -3.46
C SER A 32 -1.55 -23.65 -3.40
N LYS A 33 -2.01 -24.51 -4.30
CA LYS A 33 -1.60 -25.93 -4.36
C LYS A 33 -0.31 -26.17 -5.17
N HIS A 34 0.22 -25.15 -5.85
CA HIS A 34 1.36 -25.28 -6.76
C HIS A 34 2.44 -24.27 -6.39
N LYS A 35 3.66 -24.53 -6.84
CA LYS A 35 4.75 -23.56 -6.78
C LYS A 35 4.44 -22.43 -7.76
N HIS A 36 4.37 -21.20 -7.26
CA HIS A 36 4.12 -20.05 -8.10
C HIS A 36 5.31 -19.79 -9.01
N ASP A 37 5.05 -19.81 -10.32
CA ASP A 37 5.95 -19.31 -11.34
C ASP A 37 5.46 -17.93 -11.76
N TYR A 38 6.23 -16.90 -11.44
CA TYR A 38 5.83 -15.50 -11.55
C TYR A 38 6.51 -14.83 -12.74
N ILE A 39 5.71 -14.19 -13.58
CA ILE A 39 6.15 -13.41 -14.74
C ILE A 39 5.89 -11.94 -14.45
N ASP A 40 6.81 -11.06 -14.85
CA ASP A 40 6.64 -9.61 -14.71
C ASP A 40 5.56 -9.10 -15.68
N VAL A 41 4.67 -8.25 -15.19
CA VAL A 41 3.55 -7.67 -15.93
C VAL A 41 3.38 -6.19 -15.60
N ILE A 42 2.85 -5.44 -16.55
CA ILE A 42 2.47 -4.04 -16.34
C ILE A 42 1.01 -4.01 -15.93
N CYS A 43 0.72 -3.40 -14.78
CA CYS A 43 -0.64 -3.15 -14.33
C CYS A 43 -0.95 -1.66 -14.52
N VAL A 44 -2.01 -1.38 -15.29
CA VAL A 44 -2.49 -0.02 -15.54
C VAL A 44 -3.78 0.18 -14.75
N TYR A 45 -3.86 1.26 -13.99
CA TYR A 45 -5.09 1.63 -13.28
C TYR A 45 -5.40 3.10 -13.50
N LYS A 46 -6.69 3.40 -13.51
CA LYS A 46 -7.22 4.76 -13.58
C LYS A 46 -7.59 5.20 -12.17
N THR A 47 -7.36 6.46 -11.87
CA THR A 47 -7.83 7.05 -10.62
C THR A 47 -8.13 8.52 -10.86
N ASP A 48 -9.16 9.01 -10.19
CA ASP A 48 -9.53 10.42 -10.26
C ASP A 48 -8.84 11.16 -9.11
N VAL A 49 -7.88 12.01 -9.45
CA VAL A 49 -7.18 12.87 -8.49
C VAL A 49 -7.68 14.29 -8.72
N PHE A 50 -8.31 14.90 -7.71
CA PHE A 50 -8.91 16.24 -7.81
C PHE A 50 -9.91 16.42 -8.96
N GLY A 51 -10.67 15.37 -9.29
CA GLY A 51 -11.66 15.39 -10.38
C GLY A 51 -11.06 15.34 -11.78
N GLN A 52 -9.75 15.10 -11.90
CA GLN A 52 -9.09 14.85 -13.17
C GLN A 52 -8.74 13.37 -13.28
N PRO A 53 -9.07 12.70 -14.41
CA PRO A 53 -8.75 11.31 -14.62
C PRO A 53 -7.26 11.16 -14.90
N HIS A 54 -6.57 10.43 -14.03
CA HIS A 54 -5.15 10.10 -14.18
C HIS A 54 -4.97 8.60 -14.47
N LYS A 55 -4.03 8.30 -15.36
CA LYS A 55 -3.59 6.93 -15.65
C LYS A 55 -2.22 6.69 -15.04
N TYR A 56 -2.10 5.59 -14.30
CA TYR A 56 -0.84 5.16 -13.72
C TYR A 56 -0.51 3.74 -14.19
N ALA A 57 0.77 3.46 -14.36
CA ALA A 57 1.29 2.12 -14.60
C ALA A 57 2.24 1.72 -13.48
N VAL A 58 2.18 0.45 -13.08
CA VAL A 58 3.08 -0.16 -12.10
C VAL A 58 3.49 -1.54 -12.56
N LEU A 59 4.63 -2.02 -12.09
CA LEU A 59 5.06 -3.39 -12.34
C LEU A 59 4.55 -4.30 -11.23
N ARG A 60 4.00 -5.44 -11.62
CA ARG A 60 3.58 -6.52 -10.72
C ARG A 60 4.07 -7.84 -11.27
N LYS A 61 3.96 -8.89 -10.45
CA LYS A 61 4.28 -10.25 -10.82
C LYS A 61 3.00 -11.05 -10.92
N LYS A 62 2.70 -11.63 -12.07
CA LYS A 62 1.54 -12.50 -12.28
C LYS A 62 2.00 -13.94 -12.32
N CYS A 63 1.36 -14.79 -11.53
CA CYS A 63 1.62 -16.22 -11.62
C CYS A 63 1.03 -16.78 -12.91
N SER A 64 1.85 -17.43 -13.73
CA SER A 64 1.43 -18.02 -15.02
C SER A 64 0.35 -19.10 -14.86
N ILE A 65 0.37 -19.83 -13.74
CA ILE A 65 -0.52 -20.97 -13.50
C ILE A 65 -1.87 -20.57 -12.91
N CYS A 66 -1.91 -19.61 -11.98
CA CYS A 66 -3.14 -19.26 -11.25
C CYS A 66 -3.56 -17.81 -11.36
N GLY A 67 -2.82 -16.99 -12.12
CA GLY A 67 -3.12 -15.57 -12.29
C GLY A 67 -2.94 -14.73 -11.02
N LYS A 68 -2.45 -15.32 -9.92
CA LYS A 68 -2.23 -14.58 -8.67
C LYS A 68 -1.22 -13.47 -8.91
N LEU A 69 -1.59 -12.26 -8.53
CA LEU A 69 -0.72 -11.09 -8.60
C LEU A 69 0.02 -10.92 -7.28
N ASP A 70 1.28 -10.59 -7.39
CA ASP A 70 2.16 -10.30 -6.26
C ASP A 70 3.04 -9.09 -6.56
N GLY A 71 3.48 -8.45 -5.48
CA GLY A 71 4.28 -7.24 -5.56
C GLY A 71 3.52 -5.99 -6.02
N TRP A 72 4.09 -4.85 -5.65
CA TRP A 72 3.69 -3.54 -6.12
C TRP A 72 4.97 -2.73 -6.29
N ILE A 73 5.45 -2.64 -7.52
CA ILE A 73 6.74 -2.03 -7.83
C ILE A 73 6.48 -0.77 -8.64
N HIS A 74 6.85 0.36 -8.06
CA HIS A 74 6.91 1.63 -8.76
C HIS A 74 8.29 1.79 -9.38
N PRO A 75 8.43 1.71 -10.71
CA PRO A 75 9.71 1.89 -11.35
C PRO A 75 10.18 3.35 -11.17
N THR A 76 11.46 3.51 -10.85
CA THR A 76 12.09 4.80 -10.58
C THR A 76 13.22 5.04 -11.56
N ILE A 77 13.40 6.29 -11.98
CA ILE A 77 14.53 6.76 -12.78
C ILE A 77 15.43 7.60 -11.87
N LYS A 78 16.75 7.50 -12.07
CA LYS A 78 17.70 8.39 -11.40
C LYS A 78 17.61 9.75 -12.08
N ASP A 79 17.36 10.79 -11.31
CA ASP A 79 17.38 12.14 -11.86
C ASP A 79 18.82 12.60 -12.03
N PRO A 80 19.18 13.16 -13.20
CA PRO A 80 20.54 13.67 -13.40
C PRO A 80 20.77 15.01 -12.68
N ILE A 81 19.70 15.74 -12.38
CA ILE A 81 19.75 17.10 -11.81
C ILE A 81 19.74 17.07 -10.28
N SER A 82 19.00 16.12 -9.68
CA SER A 82 18.96 15.92 -8.23
C SER A 82 19.62 14.60 -7.89
N CYS A 83 20.36 14.50 -6.78
CA CYS A 83 20.91 13.23 -6.28
C CYS A 83 19.84 12.20 -5.82
N GLY A 84 18.58 12.36 -6.23
CA GLY A 84 17.46 11.50 -5.93
C GLY A 84 17.02 10.65 -7.13
N SER A 85 16.04 9.79 -6.85
CA SER A 85 15.30 9.07 -7.88
C SER A 85 13.85 9.55 -7.87
N ARG A 86 13.28 9.83 -9.03
CA ARG A 86 11.84 10.03 -9.19
C ARG A 86 11.15 8.78 -9.70
N MET A 87 9.85 8.73 -9.50
CA MET A 87 9.00 7.73 -10.13
C MET A 87 8.94 7.97 -11.64
N MET A 88 8.96 6.89 -12.42
CA MET A 88 8.72 6.97 -13.86
C MET A 88 7.25 7.34 -14.13
N THR A 89 7.05 8.15 -15.16
CA THR A 89 5.73 8.46 -15.70
C THR A 89 5.18 7.28 -16.51
N TYR A 90 3.86 7.27 -16.74
CA TYR A 90 3.19 6.22 -17.52
C TYR A 90 3.88 5.97 -18.87
N GLU A 91 4.19 7.03 -19.62
CA GLU A 91 4.83 6.91 -20.93
C GLU A 91 6.23 6.31 -20.87
N GLU A 92 7.02 6.67 -19.85
CA GLU A 92 8.37 6.12 -19.64
C GLU A 92 8.33 4.63 -19.35
N ILE A 93 7.36 4.19 -18.53
CA ILE A 93 7.15 2.77 -18.22
C ILE A 93 6.78 2.01 -19.48
N MET A 94 5.80 2.50 -20.24
CA MET A 94 5.36 1.86 -21.48
C MET A 94 6.49 1.81 -22.52
N LYS A 95 7.39 2.80 -22.55
CA LYS A 95 8.56 2.80 -23.45
C LYS A 95 9.65 1.84 -23.03
N THR A 96 9.90 1.73 -21.72
CA THR A 96 10.98 0.89 -21.16
C THR A 96 10.62 -0.59 -21.19
N TYR A 97 9.34 -0.91 -21.00
CA TYR A 97 8.85 -2.29 -20.82
C TYR A 97 7.93 -2.76 -21.96
N LYS A 98 8.24 -2.43 -23.22
CA LYS A 98 7.42 -2.71 -24.43
C LYS A 98 7.13 -4.20 -24.75
N GLY A 99 7.61 -5.14 -23.94
CA GLY A 99 7.43 -6.58 -24.17
C GLY A 99 6.63 -7.31 -23.07
N LEU A 100 6.18 -6.60 -22.03
CA LEU A 100 5.46 -7.22 -20.92
C LEU A 100 3.94 -7.23 -21.18
N GLU A 101 3.25 -8.24 -20.63
CA GLU A 101 1.79 -8.27 -20.65
C GLU A 101 1.22 -7.07 -19.89
N ILE A 102 0.23 -6.40 -20.48
CA ILE A 102 -0.50 -5.29 -19.87
C ILE A 102 -1.82 -5.81 -19.30
N ILE A 103 -2.09 -5.47 -18.04
CA ILE A 103 -3.33 -5.80 -17.34
C ILE A 103 -3.98 -4.49 -16.90
N GLU A 104 -5.20 -4.23 -17.37
CA GLU A 104 -5.95 -3.04 -17.00
C GLU A 104 -6.89 -3.33 -15.82
N TYR A 105 -6.99 -2.36 -14.90
CA TYR A 105 -7.95 -2.34 -13.80
C TYR A 105 -8.80 -1.07 -13.91
N ASP A 106 -10.08 -1.21 -13.60
CA ASP A 106 -11.02 -0.10 -13.42
C ASP A 106 -11.13 0.30 -11.95
#